data_AF-A0A8J9WS89-F1
#
_entry.id   AF-A0A8J9WS89-F1
#
_cell.length_a   1.000
_cell.length_b   1.000
_cell.length_c   1.000
_cell.angle_alpha   90.00
_cell.angle_beta   90.00
_cell.angle_gamma   90.00
#
_symmetry.space_group_name_H-M   'P 1'
#
loop_
_entity.id
_entity.type
_entity.pdbx_description
1 polymer ?
#
loop_
_entity_poly.entity_id
_entity_poly.type
_entity_poly.pdbx_seq_one_letter_code
_entity_poly.pdbx_strand_id
1 'polypeptide(L)'
;MEEIKKQILGFTDWDASHKGRVLNHLKGDNIERFTGLPDDVLQADLDDELSGVFKEAIDTRSFSQDLTDFWAALPKADYDPTTRFLRLPKGVYFLGDQRYGQVVYVRNAYDELTAFILEMQPRPPPEDTDLVGPAVSSNRLLVTGLPGSGKTFYNFPLMKELASRHATVVVDWASRDDERILFTSNGAYLGIKSSFKKELRDPATYFLVDSKAPPEVGAITIETCSPSHEKTWSELEKALPLFPAVSPTLLRRRFKKWGGTIRWCLERANDPSSEQALEAGIAATNFQALLAAVGNPDEAATVLDRILHMIPDLDLNRSHYVFASKYVEERVVSELMKSHRADLEIFLISSTGISELAVVPRAAV
;
A
#
# COMPACT_ATOMS: atom_id res chain seq x y z
N MET A 1 -25.73 22.48 -21.82
CA MET A 1 -24.48 22.85 -22.52
C MET A 1 -24.52 24.29 -23.02
N GLU A 2 -25.52 24.71 -23.80
CA GLU A 2 -25.65 26.14 -24.19
C GLU A 2 -26.05 27.08 -23.05
N GLU A 3 -26.85 26.62 -22.08
CA GLU A 3 -27.21 27.44 -20.91
C GLU A 3 -26.05 27.64 -19.92
N ILE A 4 -25.10 26.70 -19.89
CA ILE A 4 -23.87 26.79 -19.06
C ILE A 4 -22.83 27.69 -19.75
N LYS A 5 -22.73 27.62 -21.08
CA LYS A 5 -21.95 28.58 -21.87
C LYS A 5 -22.45 30.00 -21.67
N LYS A 6 -23.77 30.24 -21.63
CA LYS A 6 -24.36 31.56 -21.33
C LYS A 6 -24.06 32.07 -19.94
N GLN A 7 -23.99 31.19 -18.92
CA GLN A 7 -23.66 31.61 -17.55
C GLN A 7 -22.17 31.93 -17.36
N ILE A 8 -21.27 31.29 -18.10
CA ILE A 8 -19.81 31.53 -18.01
C ILE A 8 -19.38 32.68 -18.95
N LEU A 9 -19.98 32.81 -20.14
CA LEU A 9 -19.75 33.92 -21.08
C LEU A 9 -20.57 35.19 -20.74
N GLY A 10 -21.35 35.17 -19.66
CA GLY A 10 -22.14 36.32 -19.18
C GLY A 10 -21.31 37.45 -18.57
N PHE A 11 -19.99 37.28 -18.42
CA PHE A 11 -19.07 38.39 -18.14
C PHE A 11 -18.55 38.96 -19.47
N THR A 12 -19.35 39.81 -20.09
CA THR A 12 -19.03 40.39 -21.41
C THR A 12 -17.98 41.49 -21.39
N ASP A 13 -17.37 41.85 -20.26
CA ASP A 13 -16.31 42.87 -20.25
C ASP A 13 -15.13 42.44 -19.37
N TRP A 14 -14.19 41.73 -19.98
CA TRP A 14 -12.81 41.70 -19.49
C TRP A 14 -12.18 43.04 -19.83
N ASP A 15 -12.09 43.96 -18.87
CA ASP A 15 -11.33 45.18 -19.08
C ASP A 15 -9.83 44.87 -19.28
N ALA A 16 -9.12 45.76 -19.95
CA ALA A 16 -7.70 45.60 -20.23
C ALA A 16 -6.84 45.49 -18.96
N SER A 17 -7.36 45.89 -17.79
CA SER A 17 -6.70 45.79 -16.49
C SER A 17 -6.68 44.33 -15.98
N HIS A 18 -7.76 43.58 -16.18
CA HIS A 18 -7.84 42.17 -15.79
C HIS A 18 -6.98 41.26 -16.66
N LYS A 19 -6.97 41.47 -17.98
CA LYS A 19 -6.01 40.79 -18.87
C LYS A 19 -4.57 41.08 -18.47
N GLY A 20 -4.24 42.33 -18.14
CA GLY A 20 -2.90 42.73 -17.71
C GLY A 20 -2.43 42.05 -16.42
N ARG A 21 -3.33 41.83 -15.45
CA ARG A 21 -2.99 41.15 -14.18
C ARG A 21 -2.70 39.66 -14.35
N VAL A 22 -3.49 38.98 -15.17
CA VAL A 22 -3.27 37.55 -15.47
C VAL A 22 -1.99 37.37 -16.31
N LEU A 23 -1.75 38.24 -17.29
CA LEU A 23 -0.51 38.25 -18.07
C LEU A 23 0.73 38.57 -17.22
N ASN A 24 0.64 39.49 -16.25
CA ASN A 24 1.77 39.80 -15.36
C ASN A 24 2.05 38.68 -14.36
N HIS A 25 1.04 37.90 -13.96
CA HIS A 25 1.23 36.74 -13.09
C HIS A 25 1.91 35.59 -13.84
N LEU A 26 1.53 35.34 -15.11
CA LEU A 26 2.16 34.33 -15.96
C LEU A 26 3.57 34.72 -16.44
N LYS A 27 3.83 36.01 -16.64
CA LYS A 27 5.17 36.53 -16.97
C LYS A 27 6.15 36.48 -15.80
N GLY A 28 5.67 36.46 -14.55
CA GLY A 28 6.53 36.45 -13.36
C GLY A 28 7.38 35.19 -13.21
N ASP A 29 6.89 34.05 -13.70
CA ASP A 29 7.50 32.73 -13.45
C ASP A 29 8.24 32.13 -14.67
N ASN A 30 8.17 32.74 -15.85
CA ASN A 30 8.74 32.17 -17.10
C ASN A 30 9.33 33.22 -18.05
N ILE A 31 10.17 34.13 -17.54
CA ILE A 31 10.70 35.27 -18.32
C ILE A 31 11.60 34.86 -19.50
N GLU A 32 12.22 33.67 -19.49
CA GLU A 32 13.21 33.31 -20.53
C GLU A 32 12.63 32.62 -21.78
N ARG A 33 11.37 32.15 -21.77
CA ARG A 33 10.81 31.34 -22.89
C ARG A 33 10.06 32.13 -23.96
N PHE A 34 9.67 33.38 -23.72
CA PHE A 34 8.71 34.08 -24.57
C PHE A 34 9.19 35.43 -25.13
N THR A 35 10.46 35.80 -24.94
CA THR A 35 11.02 37.02 -25.55
C THR A 35 11.46 36.73 -26.99
N GLY A 36 10.64 37.13 -27.97
CA GLY A 36 11.03 37.14 -29.39
C GLY A 36 10.02 36.56 -30.39
N LEU A 37 8.86 36.07 -29.93
CA LEU A 37 7.82 35.55 -30.82
C LEU A 37 6.81 36.65 -31.23
N PRO A 38 6.35 36.67 -32.50
CA PRO A 38 5.26 37.53 -32.95
C PRO A 38 3.96 37.32 -32.16
N ASP A 39 3.18 38.40 -31.97
CA ASP A 39 1.96 38.40 -31.13
C ASP A 39 0.89 37.38 -31.59
N ASP A 40 0.86 37.06 -32.88
CA ASP A 40 -0.03 36.06 -33.49
C ASP A 40 0.38 34.61 -33.18
N VAL A 41 1.68 34.35 -33.00
CA VAL A 41 2.21 33.06 -32.57
C VAL A 41 1.99 32.86 -31.06
N LEU A 42 2.16 33.92 -30.27
CA LEU A 42 1.82 33.92 -28.85
C LEU A 42 0.34 33.61 -28.62
N GLN A 43 -0.56 34.15 -29.44
CA GLN A 43 -2.01 33.91 -29.31
C GLN A 43 -2.42 32.46 -29.64
N ALA A 44 -1.81 31.85 -30.66
CA ALA A 44 -2.08 30.47 -31.03
C ALA A 44 -1.52 29.46 -30.01
N ASP A 45 -0.31 29.69 -29.50
CA ASP A 45 0.29 28.85 -28.46
C ASP A 45 -0.42 29.03 -27.10
N LEU A 46 -0.92 30.24 -26.79
CA LEU A 46 -1.75 30.49 -25.60
C LEU A 46 -3.11 29.82 -25.69
N ASP A 47 -3.75 29.76 -26.86
CA ASP A 47 -5.03 29.06 -27.02
C ASP A 47 -4.85 27.53 -26.91
N ASP A 48 -3.73 26.97 -27.38
CA ASP A 48 -3.40 25.54 -27.22
C ASP A 48 -2.95 25.20 -25.79
N GLU A 49 -2.15 26.05 -25.13
CA GLU A 49 -1.80 25.92 -23.70
C GLU A 49 -3.01 26.15 -22.79
N LEU A 50 -3.88 27.12 -23.10
CA LEU A 50 -5.15 27.28 -22.38
C LEU A 50 -6.06 26.08 -22.63
N SER A 51 -6.06 25.45 -23.81
CA SER A 51 -6.73 24.17 -24.02
C SER A 51 -6.12 23.04 -23.17
N GLY A 52 -4.80 23.08 -22.94
CA GLY A 52 -4.06 22.19 -22.05
C GLY A 52 -4.37 22.43 -20.56
N VAL A 53 -4.52 23.68 -20.15
CA VAL A 53 -4.91 24.10 -18.79
C VAL A 53 -6.41 23.85 -18.54
N PHE A 54 -7.26 23.95 -19.58
CA PHE A 54 -8.67 23.56 -19.50
C PHE A 54 -8.87 22.03 -19.50
N LYS A 55 -7.91 21.24 -19.99
CA LYS A 55 -7.88 19.78 -19.74
C LYS A 55 -7.66 19.45 -18.27
N GLU A 56 -7.15 20.38 -17.47
CA GLU A 56 -7.04 20.25 -16.01
C GLU A 56 -8.40 20.42 -15.28
N ALA A 57 -9.49 20.70 -16.01
CA ALA A 57 -10.82 20.94 -15.46
C ALA A 57 -11.94 20.01 -15.99
N ILE A 58 -11.59 18.90 -16.65
CA ILE A 58 -12.55 17.82 -16.89
C ILE A 58 -12.16 16.67 -15.97
N ASP A 59 -12.91 16.52 -14.87
CA ASP A 59 -13.01 15.28 -14.11
C ASP A 59 -13.52 14.20 -15.10
N THR A 60 -12.61 13.60 -15.86
CA THR A 60 -12.87 12.59 -16.90
C THR A 60 -13.21 11.27 -16.23
N ARG A 61 -14.27 11.30 -15.43
CA ARG A 61 -14.84 10.12 -14.83
C ARG A 61 -15.66 9.38 -15.87
N SER A 62 -15.31 8.13 -16.10
CA SER A 62 -16.04 7.20 -16.94
C SER A 62 -16.86 6.27 -16.05
N PHE A 63 -18.13 6.11 -16.38
CA PHE A 63 -18.97 5.12 -15.70
C PHE A 63 -18.49 3.71 -16.07
N SER A 64 -18.42 2.82 -15.08
CA SER A 64 -18.05 1.41 -15.30
C SER A 64 -19.16 0.49 -14.82
N GLN A 65 -19.74 -0.28 -15.75
CA GLN A 65 -20.78 -1.24 -15.43
C GLN A 65 -20.23 -2.39 -14.56
N ASP A 66 -19.08 -2.98 -14.91
CA ASP A 66 -18.51 -4.10 -14.15
C ASP A 66 -18.17 -3.73 -12.69
N LEU A 67 -17.60 -2.52 -12.49
CA LEU A 67 -17.34 -2.01 -11.15
C LEU A 67 -18.63 -1.70 -10.38
N THR A 68 -19.66 -1.22 -11.08
CA THR A 68 -20.97 -0.95 -10.50
C THR A 68 -21.66 -2.25 -10.08
N ASP A 69 -21.60 -3.29 -10.91
CA ASP A 69 -22.15 -4.61 -10.61
C ASP A 69 -21.44 -5.25 -9.41
N PHE A 70 -20.11 -5.13 -9.36
CA PHE A 70 -19.31 -5.53 -8.20
C PHE A 70 -19.74 -4.81 -6.92
N TRP A 71 -19.82 -3.47 -6.96
CA TRP A 71 -20.18 -2.67 -5.79
C TRP A 71 -21.60 -2.95 -5.29
N ALA A 72 -22.55 -3.10 -6.22
CA ALA A 72 -23.94 -3.42 -5.89
C ALA A 72 -24.13 -4.86 -5.38
N ALA A 73 -23.25 -5.78 -5.76
CA ALA A 73 -23.28 -7.17 -5.31
C ALA A 73 -22.70 -7.37 -3.90
N LEU A 74 -21.72 -6.55 -3.48
CA LEU A 74 -21.01 -6.71 -2.21
C LEU A 74 -21.93 -6.82 -0.97
N PRO A 75 -22.94 -5.96 -0.76
CA PRO A 75 -23.83 -6.08 0.41
C PRO A 75 -24.64 -7.38 0.44
N LYS A 76 -24.81 -8.03 -0.72
CA LYS A 76 -25.57 -9.28 -0.90
C LYS A 76 -24.67 -10.50 -1.08
N ALA A 77 -23.36 -10.32 -0.97
CA ALA A 77 -22.40 -11.39 -1.17
C ALA A 77 -22.57 -12.45 -0.08
N ASP A 78 -22.47 -13.71 -0.48
CA ASP A 78 -22.58 -14.85 0.42
C ASP A 78 -21.33 -14.94 1.28
N TYR A 79 -21.52 -14.94 2.60
CA TYR A 79 -20.44 -15.06 3.56
C TYR A 79 -20.73 -16.21 4.52
N ASP A 80 -19.91 -17.25 4.42
CA ASP A 80 -19.98 -18.40 5.32
C ASP A 80 -19.02 -18.20 6.50
N PRO A 81 -19.51 -18.00 7.74
CA PRO A 81 -18.65 -17.79 8.90
C PRO A 81 -17.84 -19.05 9.29
N THR A 82 -18.29 -20.24 8.88
CA THR A 82 -17.62 -21.51 9.18
C THR A 82 -16.40 -21.70 8.30
N THR A 83 -16.58 -21.57 6.98
CA THR A 83 -15.50 -21.71 6.00
C THR A 83 -14.71 -20.42 5.78
N ARG A 84 -15.26 -19.29 6.25
CA ARG A 84 -14.71 -17.93 6.13
C ARG A 84 -14.53 -17.49 4.67
N PHE A 85 -15.36 -17.99 3.76
CA PHE A 85 -15.33 -17.55 2.35
C PHE A 85 -16.39 -16.48 2.10
N LEU A 86 -15.97 -15.38 1.50
CA LEU A 86 -16.82 -14.36 0.90
C LEU A 86 -16.94 -14.65 -0.60
N ARG A 87 -18.17 -14.80 -1.08
CA ARG A 87 -18.49 -15.21 -2.46
C ARG A 87 -19.39 -14.19 -3.13
N LEU A 88 -18.94 -13.69 -4.27
CA LEU A 88 -19.74 -12.87 -5.17
C LEU A 88 -20.69 -13.73 -6.02
N PRO A 89 -21.80 -13.15 -6.52
CA PRO A 89 -22.68 -13.82 -7.46
C PRO A 89 -21.94 -14.26 -8.73
N LYS A 90 -22.45 -15.33 -9.35
CA LYS A 90 -21.86 -15.86 -10.60
C LYS A 90 -21.79 -14.77 -11.67
N GLY A 91 -20.59 -14.57 -12.22
CA GLY A 91 -20.34 -13.59 -13.28
C GLY A 91 -19.92 -12.21 -12.77
N VAL A 92 -19.93 -11.99 -11.45
CA VAL A 92 -19.42 -10.78 -10.82
C VAL A 92 -18.06 -11.09 -10.18
N TYR A 93 -17.06 -10.27 -10.49
CA TYR A 93 -15.69 -10.46 -10.02
C TYR A 93 -15.25 -9.29 -9.13
N PHE A 94 -14.33 -9.55 -8.20
CA PHE A 94 -13.79 -8.48 -7.35
C PHE A 94 -13.13 -7.39 -8.22
N LEU A 95 -13.47 -6.11 -7.95
CA LEU A 95 -13.08 -4.95 -8.78
C LEU A 95 -13.48 -5.06 -10.26
N GLY A 96 -14.50 -5.85 -10.59
CA GLY A 96 -14.91 -6.08 -11.97
C GLY A 96 -13.87 -6.81 -12.82
N ASP A 97 -12.87 -7.45 -12.21
CA ASP A 97 -11.75 -8.05 -12.92
C ASP A 97 -11.60 -9.54 -12.58
N GLN A 98 -11.66 -10.37 -13.62
CA GLN A 98 -11.61 -11.83 -13.52
C GLN A 98 -10.35 -12.35 -12.83
N ARG A 99 -9.24 -11.60 -12.85
CA ARG A 99 -7.98 -11.97 -12.19
C ARG A 99 -8.12 -12.08 -10.67
N TYR A 100 -9.04 -11.32 -10.06
CA TYR A 100 -9.30 -11.40 -8.61
C TYR A 100 -10.32 -12.50 -8.25
N GLY A 101 -10.96 -13.12 -9.24
CA GLY A 101 -11.93 -14.19 -9.03
C GLY A 101 -13.23 -13.69 -8.38
N GLN A 102 -14.03 -14.65 -7.89
CA GLN A 102 -15.35 -14.43 -7.29
C GLN A 102 -15.38 -14.81 -5.80
N VAL A 103 -14.28 -15.36 -5.27
CA VAL A 103 -14.22 -15.90 -3.91
C VAL A 103 -12.96 -15.42 -3.21
N VAL A 104 -13.12 -14.90 -1.99
CA VAL A 104 -12.01 -14.45 -1.14
C VAL A 104 -12.12 -15.12 0.23
N TYR A 105 -10.99 -15.55 0.77
CA TYR A 105 -10.89 -16.04 2.14
C TYR A 105 -10.75 -14.87 3.13
N VAL A 106 -11.69 -14.76 4.08
CA VAL A 106 -11.75 -13.71 5.10
C VAL A 106 -11.04 -14.21 6.36
N ARG A 107 -9.86 -13.68 6.63
CA ARG A 107 -9.04 -14.11 7.78
C ARG A 107 -9.67 -13.69 9.11
N ASN A 108 -9.33 -14.37 10.20
CA ASN A 108 -9.87 -14.03 11.52
C ASN A 108 -9.47 -12.61 11.95
N ALA A 109 -8.22 -12.24 11.71
CA ALA A 109 -7.69 -10.91 12.02
C ALA A 109 -8.42 -9.76 11.28
N TYR A 110 -9.19 -10.07 10.23
CA TYR A 110 -9.93 -9.05 9.49
C TYR A 110 -11.12 -8.52 10.29
N ASP A 111 -11.68 -9.30 11.22
CA ASP A 111 -12.87 -8.89 11.97
C ASP A 111 -12.52 -7.75 12.93
N GLU A 112 -11.49 -7.94 13.75
CA GLU A 112 -10.98 -6.94 14.70
C GLU A 112 -10.48 -5.68 13.98
N LEU A 113 -9.73 -5.86 12.89
CA LEU A 113 -9.23 -4.74 12.09
C LEU A 113 -10.38 -3.93 11.47
N THR A 114 -11.42 -4.61 10.98
CA THR A 114 -12.59 -3.94 10.38
C THR A 114 -13.39 -3.20 11.44
N ALA A 115 -13.61 -3.80 12.61
CA ALA A 115 -14.28 -3.13 13.72
C ALA A 115 -13.54 -1.84 14.11
N PHE A 116 -12.21 -1.92 14.29
CA PHE A 116 -11.37 -0.78 14.61
C PHE A 116 -11.45 0.34 13.56
N ILE A 117 -11.37 0.00 12.27
CA ILE A 117 -11.50 0.99 11.18
C ILE A 117 -12.87 1.64 11.16
N LEU A 118 -13.94 0.87 11.33
CA LEU A 118 -15.32 1.36 11.25
C LEU A 118 -15.75 2.17 12.46
N GLU A 119 -15.05 2.04 13.58
CA GLU A 119 -15.24 2.86 14.79
C GLU A 119 -14.44 4.17 14.75
N MET A 120 -13.52 4.33 13.79
CA MET A 120 -12.78 5.58 13.65
C MET A 120 -13.71 6.73 13.30
N GLN A 121 -13.58 7.82 14.05
CA GLN A 121 -14.16 9.10 13.69
C GLN A 121 -13.09 9.98 13.03
N PRO A 122 -13.43 10.70 11.95
CA PRO A 122 -12.54 11.70 11.38
C PRO A 122 -12.17 12.71 12.47
N ARG A 123 -10.87 12.94 12.70
CA ARG A 123 -10.46 13.99 13.63
C ARG A 123 -10.59 15.34 12.91
N PRO A 124 -11.21 16.35 13.55
CA PRO A 124 -11.19 17.69 13.01
C PRO A 124 -9.74 18.16 12.89
N PRO A 125 -9.41 18.99 11.88
CA PRO A 125 -8.10 19.63 11.83
C PRO A 125 -7.87 20.39 13.14
N PRO A 126 -6.65 20.40 13.69
CA PRO A 126 -6.38 21.09 14.95
C PRO A 126 -6.79 22.56 14.84
N GLU A 127 -7.76 22.97 15.65
CA GLU A 127 -8.07 24.36 15.90
C GLU A 127 -6.92 24.92 16.77
N ASP A 128 -6.13 25.82 16.20
CA ASP A 128 -5.05 26.57 16.85
C ASP A 128 -3.99 25.76 17.63
N THR A 129 -2.83 25.51 17.02
CA THR A 129 -1.59 25.41 17.80
C THR A 129 -0.38 25.91 16.99
N ASP A 130 0.12 27.09 17.35
CA ASP A 130 1.45 27.63 17.02
C ASP A 130 2.61 26.83 17.68
N LEU A 131 2.41 25.53 17.93
CA LEU A 131 3.42 24.65 18.52
C LEU A 131 3.80 23.57 17.49
N VAL A 132 4.78 23.94 16.67
CA VAL A 132 5.46 23.06 15.73
C VAL A 132 6.12 21.88 16.48
N GLY A 133 5.54 20.70 16.29
CA GLY A 133 6.11 19.39 16.59
C GLY A 133 5.37 18.34 15.73
N PRO A 134 6.00 17.22 15.32
CA PRO A 134 5.43 16.28 14.36
C PRO A 134 4.40 15.38 15.04
N ALA A 135 3.25 15.93 15.36
CA ALA A 135 2.06 15.19 15.75
C ALA A 135 0.91 15.63 14.85
N VAL A 136 1.10 15.47 13.54
CA VAL A 136 0.02 15.60 12.55
C VAL A 136 -0.93 14.45 12.81
N SER A 137 -2.05 14.74 13.48
CA SER A 137 -3.16 13.81 13.69
C SER A 137 -3.79 13.46 12.34
N SER A 138 -3.17 12.53 11.62
CA SER A 138 -3.65 12.13 10.30
C SER A 138 -4.86 11.19 10.43
N ASN A 139 -5.89 11.39 9.60
CA ASN A 139 -6.98 10.43 9.37
C ASN A 139 -6.47 9.18 8.61
N ARG A 140 -5.23 8.77 8.86
CA ARG A 140 -4.50 7.76 8.10
C ARG A 140 -4.22 6.56 8.98
N LEU A 141 -4.55 5.40 8.44
CA LEU A 141 -4.22 4.11 9.00
C LEU A 141 -3.33 3.34 8.04
N LEU A 142 -2.28 2.74 8.60
CA LEU A 142 -1.40 1.84 7.89
C LEU A 142 -1.71 0.40 8.31
N VAL A 143 -2.25 -0.38 7.39
CA VAL A 143 -2.42 -1.83 7.52
C VAL A 143 -1.19 -2.51 6.93
N THR A 144 -0.39 -3.08 7.82
CA THR A 144 0.91 -3.69 7.47
C THR A 144 0.92 -5.22 7.59
N GLY A 145 1.90 -5.90 6.99
CA GLY A 145 2.06 -7.37 7.01
C GLY A 145 2.97 -7.93 5.90
N LEU A 146 3.27 -9.25 5.92
CA LEU A 146 4.22 -9.87 4.95
C LEU A 146 3.78 -9.67 3.49
N PRO A 147 4.71 -9.56 2.53
CA PRO A 147 4.37 -9.69 1.12
C PRO A 147 3.63 -11.01 0.87
N GLY A 148 2.41 -10.94 0.31
CA GLY A 148 1.56 -12.11 0.15
C GLY A 148 0.82 -12.57 1.41
N SER A 149 0.77 -11.73 2.45
CA SER A 149 -0.06 -11.98 3.63
C SER A 149 -1.57 -11.74 3.40
N GLY A 150 -1.95 -11.20 2.24
CA GLY A 150 -3.35 -10.98 1.87
C GLY A 150 -3.90 -9.58 2.20
N LYS A 151 -3.05 -8.59 2.51
CA LYS A 151 -3.49 -7.20 2.79
C LYS A 151 -4.30 -6.58 1.65
N THR A 152 -3.86 -6.75 0.41
CA THR A 152 -4.63 -6.33 -0.76
C THR A 152 -6.02 -6.97 -0.77
N PHE A 153 -6.13 -8.24 -0.38
CA PHE A 153 -7.41 -8.95 -0.26
C PHE A 153 -8.23 -8.57 0.97
N TYR A 154 -7.62 -7.97 2.01
CA TYR A 154 -8.35 -7.42 3.16
C TYR A 154 -9.26 -6.26 2.76
N ASN A 155 -8.90 -5.49 1.73
CA ASN A 155 -9.75 -4.41 1.23
C ASN A 155 -11.13 -4.93 0.80
N PHE A 156 -11.29 -6.17 0.35
CA PHE A 156 -12.60 -6.70 -0.08
C PHE A 156 -13.64 -6.88 1.04
N PRO A 157 -13.37 -7.58 2.16
CA PRO A 157 -14.29 -7.62 3.28
C PRO A 157 -14.54 -6.22 3.88
N LEU A 158 -13.54 -5.34 3.92
CA LEU A 158 -13.75 -3.95 4.34
C LEU A 158 -14.71 -3.21 3.37
N MET A 159 -14.49 -3.33 2.07
CA MET A 159 -15.38 -2.79 1.03
C MET A 159 -16.80 -3.34 1.14
N LYS A 160 -16.99 -4.61 1.51
CA LYS A 160 -18.33 -5.17 1.78
C LYS A 160 -19.04 -4.40 2.90
N GLU A 161 -18.36 -4.16 4.02
CA GLU A 161 -18.94 -3.43 5.15
C GLU A 161 -19.24 -1.97 4.78
N LEU A 162 -18.33 -1.32 4.04
CA LEU A 162 -18.51 0.05 3.56
C LEU A 162 -19.68 0.16 2.57
N ALA A 163 -19.79 -0.77 1.63
CA ALA A 163 -20.90 -0.84 0.67
C ALA A 163 -22.25 -1.05 1.39
N SER A 164 -22.27 -1.92 2.41
CA SER A 164 -23.47 -2.18 3.23
C SER A 164 -23.92 -0.96 4.02
N ARG A 165 -23.01 -0.01 4.30
CA ARG A 165 -23.29 1.27 4.96
C ARG A 165 -23.57 2.40 3.97
N HIS A 166 -23.60 2.12 2.67
CA HIS A 166 -23.72 3.12 1.60
C HIS A 166 -22.63 4.20 1.64
N ALA A 167 -21.43 3.85 2.12
CA ALA A 167 -20.32 4.79 2.20
C ALA A 167 -19.77 5.15 0.81
N THR A 168 -19.21 6.36 0.70
CA THR A 168 -18.40 6.76 -0.46
C THR A 168 -16.99 6.22 -0.29
N VAL A 169 -16.48 5.52 -1.32
CA VAL A 169 -15.14 4.92 -1.27
C VAL A 169 -14.35 5.31 -2.51
N VAL A 170 -13.18 5.91 -2.31
CA VAL A 170 -12.19 6.10 -3.38
C VAL A 170 -11.11 5.05 -3.23
N VAL A 171 -10.68 4.44 -4.33
CA VAL A 171 -9.67 3.38 -4.35
C VAL A 171 -8.53 3.76 -5.30
N ASP A 172 -7.31 3.73 -4.78
CA ASP A 172 -6.06 3.86 -5.54
C ASP A 172 -5.32 2.51 -5.45
N TRP A 173 -5.45 1.71 -6.51
CA TRP A 173 -5.05 0.30 -6.48
C TRP A 173 -3.70 0.08 -7.17
N ALA A 174 -2.87 -0.81 -6.64
CA ALA A 174 -1.53 -1.08 -7.15
C ALA A 174 -1.50 -1.48 -8.63
N SER A 175 -2.50 -2.23 -9.11
CA SER A 175 -2.55 -2.67 -10.50
C SER A 175 -3.07 -1.62 -11.49
N ARG A 176 -3.32 -0.39 -11.03
CA ARG A 176 -3.87 0.73 -11.80
C ARG A 176 -3.06 1.99 -11.47
N ASP A 177 -1.90 2.13 -12.09
CA ASP A 177 -0.92 3.16 -11.69
C ASP A 177 -1.41 4.60 -11.87
N ASP A 178 -2.23 4.83 -12.89
CA ASP A 178 -2.70 6.16 -13.31
C ASP A 178 -4.20 6.39 -13.10
N GLU A 179 -4.91 5.43 -12.49
CA GLU A 179 -6.35 5.49 -12.33
C GLU A 179 -6.78 5.37 -10.87
N ARG A 180 -7.91 6.01 -10.55
CA ARG A 180 -8.65 5.82 -9.31
C ARG A 180 -10.06 5.36 -9.61
N ILE A 181 -10.64 4.64 -8.66
CA ILE A 181 -12.01 4.20 -8.73
C ILE A 181 -12.78 4.90 -7.63
N LEU A 182 -13.92 5.51 -7.98
CA LEU A 182 -14.89 6.05 -7.04
C LEU A 182 -16.09 5.10 -7.00
N PHE A 183 -16.43 4.65 -5.80
CA PHE A 183 -17.65 3.92 -5.50
C PHE A 183 -18.61 4.81 -4.70
N THR A 184 -19.86 4.87 -5.14
CA THR A 184 -20.94 5.65 -4.50
C THR A 184 -22.22 4.83 -4.46
N SER A 185 -23.27 5.35 -3.83
CA SER A 185 -24.63 4.79 -3.94
C SER A 185 -25.18 4.78 -5.37
N ASN A 186 -24.65 5.64 -6.26
CA ASN A 186 -25.14 5.84 -7.62
C ASN A 186 -24.38 5.02 -8.67
N GLY A 187 -23.38 4.24 -8.23
CA GLY A 187 -22.54 3.42 -9.09
C GLY A 187 -21.05 3.71 -8.92
N ALA A 188 -20.27 3.13 -9.84
CA ALA A 188 -18.83 3.20 -9.84
C ALA A 188 -18.29 3.97 -11.06
N TYR A 189 -17.26 4.78 -10.80
CA TYR A 189 -16.65 5.65 -11.79
C TYR A 189 -15.13 5.49 -11.78
N LEU A 190 -14.54 5.42 -12.96
CA LEU A 190 -13.09 5.38 -13.15
C LEU A 190 -12.62 6.77 -13.58
N GLY A 191 -11.63 7.31 -12.89
CA GLY A 191 -11.00 8.59 -13.22
C GLY A 191 -9.49 8.47 -13.21
N ILE A 192 -8.80 9.46 -13.77
CA ILE A 192 -7.34 9.59 -13.65
C ILE A 192 -6.93 9.82 -12.19
N LYS A 193 -5.66 9.63 -11.86
CA LYS A 193 -5.12 9.77 -10.49
C LYS A 193 -5.42 11.11 -9.80
N SER A 194 -5.54 12.19 -10.55
CA SER A 194 -5.89 13.52 -10.02
C SER A 194 -7.41 13.75 -9.85
N SER A 195 -8.24 12.77 -10.20
CA SER A 195 -9.71 12.83 -10.09
C SER A 195 -10.19 12.69 -8.64
N PHE A 196 -11.48 12.96 -8.43
CA PHE A 196 -12.19 12.78 -7.16
C PHE A 196 -11.66 13.63 -5.99
N LYS A 197 -11.05 14.79 -6.29
CA LYS A 197 -10.54 15.73 -5.28
C LYS A 197 -11.63 16.19 -4.30
N LYS A 198 -12.89 16.28 -4.77
CA LYS A 198 -14.01 16.69 -3.93
C LYS A 198 -14.33 15.62 -2.89
N GLU A 199 -14.42 14.37 -3.33
CA GLU A 199 -14.71 13.22 -2.48
C GLU A 199 -13.58 12.98 -1.47
N LEU A 200 -12.32 13.14 -1.90
CA LEU A 200 -11.16 13.00 -1.01
C LEU A 200 -11.03 14.11 0.05
N ARG A 201 -11.70 15.25 -0.13
CA ARG A 201 -11.79 16.30 0.90
C ARG A 201 -12.89 16.04 1.93
N ASP A 202 -13.83 15.14 1.61
CA ASP A 202 -14.93 14.82 2.51
C ASP A 202 -14.46 13.83 3.59
N PRO A 203 -14.51 14.20 4.88
CA PRO A 203 -14.12 13.31 5.98
C PRO A 203 -15.01 12.07 6.11
N ALA A 204 -16.20 12.04 5.50
CA ALA A 204 -17.06 10.86 5.46
C ALA A 204 -16.65 9.84 4.37
N THR A 205 -15.73 10.21 3.48
CA THR A 205 -15.21 9.32 2.45
C THR A 205 -14.10 8.42 3.00
N TYR A 206 -14.10 7.16 2.57
CA TYR A 206 -13.00 6.23 2.80
C TYR A 206 -12.08 6.22 1.57
N PHE A 207 -10.78 6.37 1.79
CA PHE A 207 -9.77 6.32 0.75
C PHE A 207 -8.88 5.09 0.95
N LEU A 208 -9.08 4.07 0.12
CA LEU A 208 -8.32 2.81 0.18
C LEU A 208 -7.13 2.89 -0.77
N VAL A 209 -5.92 2.74 -0.26
CA VAL A 209 -4.69 2.82 -1.06
C VAL A 209 -3.90 1.53 -0.92
N ASP A 210 -3.70 0.83 -2.03
CA ASP A 210 -2.94 -0.43 -2.07
C ASP A 210 -1.51 -0.20 -2.56
N SER A 211 -0.55 -0.49 -1.68
CA SER A 211 0.89 -0.55 -1.98
C SER A 211 1.48 0.72 -2.60
N LYS A 212 0.91 1.89 -2.26
CA LYS A 212 1.36 3.22 -2.71
C LYS A 212 1.30 4.20 -1.55
N ALA A 213 2.18 5.19 -1.53
CA ALA A 213 2.08 6.29 -0.58
C ALA A 213 0.89 7.19 -0.94
N PRO A 214 -0.14 7.32 -0.08
CA PRO A 214 -1.26 8.22 -0.33
C PRO A 214 -0.86 9.70 -0.20
N PRO A 215 -1.48 10.61 -0.97
CA PRO A 215 -1.44 12.04 -0.67
C PRO A 215 -2.16 12.34 0.66
N GLU A 216 -1.82 13.47 1.29
CA GLU A 216 -2.57 13.98 2.43
C GLU A 216 -3.94 14.51 1.98
N VAL A 217 -5.00 13.95 2.55
CA VAL A 217 -6.39 14.23 2.19
C VAL A 217 -7.29 14.24 3.43
N GLY A 218 -8.50 14.81 3.32
CA GLY A 218 -9.45 14.91 4.43
C GLY A 218 -10.17 13.59 4.75
N ALA A 219 -10.27 12.71 3.74
CA ALA A 219 -10.87 11.38 3.84
C ALA A 219 -10.14 10.44 4.82
N ILE A 220 -10.87 9.47 5.37
CA ILE A 220 -10.31 8.37 6.17
C ILE A 220 -9.45 7.51 5.24
N THR A 221 -8.14 7.61 5.36
CA THR A 221 -7.18 6.96 4.47
C THR A 221 -6.70 5.65 5.07
N ILE A 222 -6.94 4.55 4.38
CA ILE A 222 -6.50 3.21 4.78
C ILE A 222 -5.49 2.75 3.75
N GLU A 223 -4.23 2.74 4.16
CA GLU A 223 -3.12 2.30 3.35
C GLU A 223 -2.80 0.84 3.68
N THR A 224 -2.91 -0.04 2.68
CA THR A 224 -2.41 -1.41 2.80
C THR A 224 -1.01 -1.50 2.19
N CYS A 225 0.02 -1.51 3.03
CA CYS A 225 1.44 -1.56 2.64
C CYS A 225 2.14 -2.78 3.28
N SER A 226 3.30 -3.21 2.77
CA SER A 226 4.07 -4.31 3.40
C SER A 226 5.15 -3.68 4.28
N PRO A 227 5.21 -3.93 5.62
CA PRO A 227 5.99 -5.08 6.13
C PRO A 227 5.33 -6.11 7.11
N SER A 228 5.78 -7.36 6.97
CA SER A 228 5.77 -8.59 7.82
C SER A 228 4.72 -9.01 8.90
N HIS A 229 4.10 -10.19 8.72
CA HIS A 229 3.38 -11.02 9.72
C HIS A 229 3.48 -12.54 9.40
N GLU A 230 3.84 -13.40 10.36
CA GLU A 230 3.84 -14.88 10.24
C GLU A 230 2.41 -15.46 10.31
N LYS A 231 2.07 -16.52 9.57
CA LYS A 231 0.71 -17.10 9.61
C LYS A 231 0.64 -18.47 10.25
N THR A 232 -0.52 -18.79 10.81
CA THR A 232 -0.76 -20.08 11.45
C THR A 232 -1.10 -21.19 10.43
N TRP A 233 -0.75 -22.43 10.79
CA TRP A 233 -1.03 -23.64 10.03
C TRP A 233 -2.53 -23.80 9.68
N SER A 234 -3.41 -23.50 10.64
CA SER A 234 -4.87 -23.65 10.49
C SER A 234 -5.44 -22.73 9.40
N GLU A 235 -4.94 -21.51 9.26
CA GLU A 235 -5.39 -20.59 8.21
C GLU A 235 -5.02 -21.11 6.81
N LEU A 236 -3.85 -21.73 6.66
CA LEU A 236 -3.40 -22.26 5.38
C LEU A 236 -4.21 -23.47 4.94
N GLU A 237 -4.58 -24.36 5.86
CA GLU A 237 -5.45 -25.50 5.55
C GLU A 237 -6.83 -25.04 5.06
N LYS A 238 -7.38 -23.99 5.67
CA LYS A 238 -8.66 -23.40 5.23
C LYS A 238 -8.56 -22.72 3.87
N ALA A 239 -7.42 -22.11 3.55
CA ALA A 239 -7.20 -21.44 2.26
C ALA A 239 -6.84 -22.42 1.12
N LEU A 240 -6.40 -23.64 1.43
CA LEU A 240 -5.96 -24.65 0.45
C LEU A 240 -6.96 -24.93 -0.70
N PRO A 241 -8.29 -24.97 -0.47
CA PRO A 241 -9.26 -25.17 -1.56
C PRO A 241 -9.21 -24.12 -2.67
N LEU A 242 -8.64 -22.94 -2.41
CA LEU A 242 -8.43 -21.90 -3.43
C LEU A 242 -7.24 -22.20 -4.35
N PHE A 243 -6.40 -23.18 -4.01
CA PHE A 243 -5.17 -23.52 -4.71
C PHE A 243 -5.15 -25.01 -5.07
N PRO A 244 -5.99 -25.46 -6.03
CA PRO A 244 -6.16 -26.89 -6.34
C PRO A 244 -4.88 -27.58 -6.84
N ALA A 245 -3.91 -26.81 -7.35
CA ALA A 245 -2.61 -27.32 -7.76
C ALA A 245 -1.68 -27.67 -6.58
N VAL A 246 -2.04 -27.33 -5.34
CA VAL A 246 -1.20 -27.55 -4.16
C VAL A 246 -1.74 -28.73 -3.36
N SER A 247 -0.91 -29.75 -3.16
CA SER A 247 -1.29 -30.89 -2.32
C SER A 247 -1.09 -30.58 -0.82
N PRO A 248 -1.86 -31.20 0.09
CA PRO A 248 -1.65 -31.05 1.53
C PRO A 248 -0.22 -31.40 1.98
N THR A 249 0.39 -32.39 1.34
CA THR A 249 1.78 -32.79 1.60
C THR A 249 2.77 -31.71 1.19
N LEU A 250 2.56 -31.09 0.02
CA LEU A 250 3.37 -29.96 -0.43
C LEU A 250 3.21 -28.76 0.50
N LEU A 251 1.98 -28.44 0.93
CA LEU A 251 1.71 -27.38 1.88
C LEU A 251 2.46 -27.59 3.20
N ARG A 252 2.40 -28.80 3.78
CA ARG A 252 3.16 -29.16 5.00
C ARG A 252 4.66 -28.93 4.81
N ARG A 253 5.21 -29.33 3.67
CA ARG A 253 6.63 -29.15 3.36
C ARG A 253 7.00 -27.67 3.25
N ARG A 254 6.19 -26.87 2.56
CA ARG A 254 6.43 -25.42 2.41
C ARG A 254 6.27 -24.69 3.74
N PHE A 255 5.26 -25.02 4.53
CA PHE A 255 5.06 -24.43 5.86
C PHE A 255 6.30 -24.59 6.75
N LYS A 256 6.86 -25.81 6.81
CA LYS A 256 8.08 -26.09 7.59
C LYS A 256 9.29 -25.27 7.17
N LYS A 257 9.36 -24.84 5.91
CA LYS A 257 10.46 -24.03 5.38
C LYS A 257 10.20 -22.53 5.47
N TRP A 258 8.96 -22.10 5.22
CA TRP A 258 8.60 -20.71 4.92
C TRP A 258 7.71 -20.03 5.97
N GLY A 259 7.43 -20.66 7.11
CA GLY A 259 6.70 -20.03 8.23
C GLY A 259 5.27 -19.62 7.92
N GLY A 260 4.62 -20.33 7.01
CA GLY A 260 3.20 -20.12 6.76
C GLY A 260 2.82 -18.92 5.89
N THR A 261 3.76 -18.22 5.27
CA THR A 261 3.43 -17.16 4.30
C THR A 261 2.62 -17.72 3.12
N ILE A 262 1.37 -17.27 2.90
CA ILE A 262 0.47 -17.77 1.83
C ILE A 262 1.16 -17.76 0.46
N ARG A 263 1.87 -16.69 0.13
CA ARG A 263 2.58 -16.59 -1.15
C ARG A 263 3.54 -17.76 -1.36
N TRP A 264 4.33 -18.12 -0.35
CA TRP A 264 5.32 -19.20 -0.47
C TRP A 264 4.73 -20.59 -0.22
N CYS A 265 3.68 -20.68 0.60
CA CYS A 265 3.04 -21.93 0.99
C CYS A 265 1.95 -22.41 0.02
N LEU A 266 1.30 -21.50 -0.71
CA LEU A 266 0.18 -21.78 -1.60
C LEU A 266 0.41 -21.20 -3.00
N GLU A 267 0.44 -19.87 -3.15
CA GLU A 267 0.50 -19.18 -4.45
C GLU A 267 1.68 -19.64 -5.33
N ARG A 268 2.87 -19.72 -4.72
CA ARG A 268 4.14 -20.12 -5.36
C ARG A 268 4.64 -21.47 -4.87
N ALA A 269 3.75 -22.29 -4.29
CA ALA A 269 4.15 -23.57 -3.70
C ALA A 269 4.76 -24.54 -4.73
N ASN A 270 4.38 -24.42 -6.00
CA ASN A 270 4.88 -25.24 -7.11
C ASN A 270 5.99 -24.57 -7.91
N ASP A 271 6.37 -23.33 -7.58
CA ASP A 271 7.41 -22.59 -8.28
C ASP A 271 8.81 -23.03 -7.78
N PRO A 272 9.67 -23.60 -8.64
CA PRO A 272 11.02 -23.98 -8.27
C PRO A 272 11.92 -22.77 -7.99
N SER A 273 11.70 -21.64 -8.67
CA SER A 273 12.52 -20.44 -8.50
C SER A 273 12.39 -19.85 -7.10
N SER A 274 11.24 -20.07 -6.45
CA SER A 274 11.01 -19.68 -5.06
C SER A 274 11.96 -20.39 -4.09
N GLU A 275 12.23 -21.69 -4.25
CA GLU A 275 13.22 -22.39 -3.40
C GLU A 275 14.63 -21.88 -3.64
N GLN A 276 15.00 -21.66 -4.90
CA GLN A 276 16.31 -21.11 -5.25
C GLN A 276 16.51 -19.72 -4.64
N ALA A 277 15.47 -18.88 -4.64
CA ALA A 277 15.51 -17.56 -4.03
C ALA A 277 15.65 -17.61 -2.50
N LEU A 278 15.08 -18.63 -1.83
CA LEU A 278 15.29 -18.83 -0.39
C LEU A 278 16.73 -19.18 -0.08
N GLU A 279 17.28 -20.20 -0.76
CA GLU A 279 18.65 -20.65 -0.50
C GLU A 279 19.67 -19.57 -0.86
N ALA A 280 19.43 -18.82 -1.95
CA ALA A 280 20.26 -17.67 -2.31
C ALA A 280 20.18 -16.57 -1.23
N GLY A 281 18.99 -16.32 -0.69
CA GLY A 281 18.82 -15.36 0.40
C GLY A 281 19.55 -15.78 1.66
N ILE A 282 19.44 -17.05 2.05
CA ILE A 282 20.16 -17.62 3.20
C ILE A 282 21.67 -17.47 3.00
N ALA A 283 22.19 -17.83 1.83
CA ALA A 283 23.62 -17.76 1.53
C ALA A 283 24.16 -16.32 1.51
N ALA A 284 23.35 -15.35 1.07
CA ALA A 284 23.73 -13.93 1.03
C ALA A 284 23.59 -13.22 2.39
N THR A 285 22.97 -13.86 3.39
CA THR A 285 22.70 -13.22 4.69
C THR A 285 23.96 -13.17 5.55
N ASN A 286 24.20 -12.01 6.14
CA ASN A 286 25.25 -11.78 7.12
C ASN A 286 24.69 -11.10 8.39
N PHE A 287 25.50 -11.04 9.44
CA PHE A 287 25.06 -10.52 10.73
C PHE A 287 24.63 -9.04 10.67
N GLN A 288 25.32 -8.22 9.88
CA GLN A 288 24.98 -6.80 9.71
C GLN A 288 23.63 -6.61 9.01
N ALA A 289 23.34 -7.43 7.99
CA ALA A 289 22.05 -7.42 7.31
C ALA A 289 20.89 -7.78 8.26
N LEU A 290 21.09 -8.75 9.17
CA LEU A 290 20.08 -9.10 10.17
C LEU A 290 19.85 -7.95 11.16
N LEU A 291 20.91 -7.31 11.65
CA LEU A 291 20.78 -6.16 12.57
C LEU A 291 20.13 -4.95 11.89
N ALA A 292 20.52 -4.66 10.65
CA ALA A 292 19.92 -3.60 9.84
C ALA A 292 18.44 -3.84 9.61
N ALA A 293 18.01 -5.10 9.40
CA ALA A 293 16.59 -5.45 9.26
C ALA A 293 15.75 -5.09 10.49
N VAL A 294 16.31 -5.30 11.68
CA VAL A 294 15.64 -5.02 12.96
C VAL A 294 15.61 -3.51 13.22
N GLY A 295 16.65 -2.77 12.82
CA GLY A 295 16.77 -1.33 13.04
C GLY A 295 16.13 -0.44 11.97
N ASN A 296 16.05 -0.89 10.72
CA ASN A 296 15.50 -0.16 9.58
C ASN A 296 14.75 -1.10 8.61
N PRO A 297 13.49 -1.43 8.90
CA PRO A 297 12.75 -2.46 8.18
C PRO A 297 12.41 -2.09 6.71
N ASP A 298 12.41 -0.81 6.35
CA ASP A 298 12.08 -0.36 4.99
C ASP A 298 13.28 -0.46 4.02
N GLU A 299 14.52 -0.43 4.52
CA GLU A 299 15.75 -0.52 3.69
C GLU A 299 16.26 -1.96 3.48
N ALA A 300 15.80 -2.91 4.28
CA ALA A 300 16.20 -4.33 4.22
C ALA A 300 15.47 -5.16 3.14
N ALA A 301 14.61 -4.50 2.36
CA ALA A 301 13.56 -5.12 1.56
C ALA A 301 14.08 -5.79 0.27
N THR A 302 14.42 -7.07 0.36
CA THR A 302 14.14 -8.09 -0.69
C THR A 302 14.64 -9.47 -0.30
N VAL A 303 15.75 -9.56 0.44
CA VAL A 303 16.34 -10.84 0.89
C VAL A 303 15.78 -11.25 2.26
N LEU A 304 15.59 -10.27 3.15
CA LEU A 304 15.20 -10.51 4.53
C LEU A 304 13.71 -10.87 4.70
N ASP A 305 12.81 -10.46 3.79
CA ASP A 305 11.39 -10.86 3.81
C ASP A 305 11.15 -12.37 3.70
N ARG A 306 12.16 -13.12 3.23
CA ARG A 306 12.13 -14.59 3.13
C ARG A 306 12.71 -15.27 4.37
N ILE A 307 13.42 -14.51 5.19
CA ILE A 307 14.29 -15.01 6.27
C ILE A 307 13.76 -14.60 7.64
N LEU A 308 13.29 -13.36 7.76
CA LEU A 308 12.74 -12.80 8.98
C LEU A 308 11.25 -12.50 8.77
N HIS A 309 10.47 -12.87 9.78
CA HIS A 309 9.07 -12.52 9.92
C HIS A 309 8.93 -11.62 11.15
N MET A 310 8.23 -10.50 10.99
CA MET A 310 7.78 -9.67 12.09
C MET A 310 6.51 -10.28 12.68
N ILE A 311 6.41 -10.25 13.99
CA ILE A 311 5.25 -10.66 14.77
C ILE A 311 4.83 -9.43 15.56
N PRO A 312 3.59 -8.94 15.41
CA PRO A 312 3.07 -7.91 16.29
C PRO A 312 2.83 -8.49 17.67
N ASP A 313 3.06 -7.68 18.69
CA ASP A 313 2.63 -7.98 20.05
C ASP A 313 1.09 -7.91 20.14
N LEU A 314 0.52 -8.47 21.20
CA LEU A 314 -0.93 -8.58 21.39
C LEU A 314 -1.68 -7.25 21.35
N ASP A 315 -1.00 -6.13 21.62
CA ASP A 315 -1.55 -4.78 21.60
C ASP A 315 -1.43 -4.08 20.25
N LEU A 316 -0.86 -4.75 19.23
CA LEU A 316 -0.62 -4.26 17.87
C LEU A 316 0.22 -2.97 17.78
N ASN A 317 0.79 -2.50 18.90
CA ASN A 317 1.58 -1.27 18.97
C ASN A 317 3.07 -1.53 18.85
N ARG A 318 3.49 -2.77 19.08
CA ARG A 318 4.88 -3.21 19.00
C ARG A 318 4.98 -4.43 18.10
N SER A 319 6.18 -4.66 17.61
CA SER A 319 6.48 -5.86 16.85
C SER A 319 7.91 -6.30 17.09
N HIS A 320 8.16 -7.59 16.90
CA HIS A 320 9.48 -8.19 17.00
C HIS A 320 9.74 -9.10 15.81
N TYR A 321 11.01 -9.27 15.43
CA TYR A 321 11.39 -10.13 14.31
C TYR A 321 11.81 -11.51 14.81
N VAL A 322 11.36 -12.55 14.11
CA VAL A 322 11.75 -13.94 14.28
C VAL A 322 12.20 -14.51 12.94
N PHE A 323 12.92 -15.63 12.94
CA PHE A 323 13.18 -16.35 11.70
C PHE A 323 11.90 -16.92 11.12
N ALA A 324 11.82 -16.94 9.77
CA ALA A 324 10.68 -17.44 9.03
C ALA A 324 10.33 -18.88 9.41
N SER A 325 11.30 -19.70 9.74
CA SER A 325 11.05 -21.03 10.30
C SER A 325 12.29 -21.52 11.03
N LYS A 326 12.12 -22.59 11.82
CA LYS A 326 13.25 -23.31 12.43
C LYS A 326 14.26 -23.79 11.37
N TYR A 327 13.77 -24.19 10.19
CA TYR A 327 14.66 -24.56 9.08
C TYR A 327 15.53 -23.39 8.63
N VAL A 328 14.92 -22.22 8.45
CA VAL A 328 15.65 -21.00 8.03
C VAL A 328 16.63 -20.57 9.11
N GLU A 329 16.23 -20.57 10.38
CA GLU A 329 17.09 -20.29 11.52
C GLU A 329 18.34 -21.18 11.53
N GLU A 330 18.14 -22.51 11.51
CA GLU A 330 19.25 -23.48 11.53
C GLU A 330 20.21 -23.28 10.34
N ARG A 331 19.66 -22.99 9.15
CA ARG A 331 20.45 -22.78 7.93
C ARG A 331 21.22 -21.47 7.97
N VAL A 332 20.59 -20.36 8.35
CA VAL A 332 21.25 -19.05 8.48
C VAL A 332 22.33 -19.10 9.55
N VAL A 333 22.04 -19.66 10.73
CA VAL A 333 23.05 -19.83 11.79
C VAL A 333 24.22 -20.68 11.29
N SER A 334 23.94 -21.78 10.58
CA SER A 334 25.01 -22.61 10.00
C SER A 334 25.89 -21.86 9.00
N GLU A 335 25.30 -21.06 8.11
CA GLU A 335 26.06 -20.26 7.12
C GLU A 335 26.84 -19.11 7.79
N LEU A 336 26.25 -18.42 8.77
CA LEU A 336 26.95 -17.39 9.55
C LEU A 336 28.13 -17.97 10.31
N MET A 337 27.95 -19.15 10.92
CA MET A 337 29.03 -19.86 11.59
C MET A 337 30.12 -20.23 10.60
N LYS A 338 29.84 -20.69 9.38
CA LYS A 338 30.89 -20.97 8.38
C LYS A 338 31.65 -19.71 7.97
N SER A 339 30.93 -18.62 7.70
CA SER A 339 31.49 -17.38 7.16
C SER A 339 32.27 -16.55 8.20
N HIS A 340 31.88 -16.63 9.48
CA HIS A 340 32.49 -15.85 10.56
C HIS A 340 33.19 -16.71 11.62
N ARG A 341 33.37 -18.02 11.39
CA ARG A 341 34.13 -18.90 12.31
C ARG A 341 35.54 -18.37 12.53
N ALA A 342 36.22 -17.99 11.46
CA ALA A 342 37.58 -17.47 11.55
C ALA A 342 37.62 -16.14 12.31
N ASP A 343 36.67 -15.23 12.07
CA ASP A 343 36.58 -13.95 12.78
C ASP A 343 36.28 -14.14 14.27
N LEU A 344 35.41 -15.10 14.61
CA LEU A 344 35.09 -15.46 15.98
C LEU A 344 36.26 -16.15 16.67
N GLU A 345 36.96 -17.05 15.97
CA GLU A 345 38.18 -17.69 16.47
C GLU A 345 39.29 -16.66 16.68
N ILE A 346 39.49 -15.70 15.76
CA ILE A 346 40.44 -14.58 15.90
C ILE A 346 40.04 -13.68 17.07
N PHE A 347 38.77 -13.31 17.20
CA PHE A 347 38.29 -12.52 18.32
C PHE A 347 38.52 -13.24 19.64
N LEU A 348 38.20 -14.53 19.73
CA LEU A 348 38.41 -15.33 20.93
C LEU A 348 39.91 -15.41 21.27
N ILE A 349 40.78 -15.74 20.29
CA ILE A 349 42.23 -15.75 20.46
C ILE A 349 42.74 -14.38 20.94
N SER A 350 42.29 -13.30 20.31
CA SER A 350 42.66 -11.91 20.65
C SER A 350 42.13 -11.49 22.02
N SER A 351 40.98 -12.02 22.44
CA SER A 351 40.36 -11.77 23.76
C SER A 351 40.96 -12.62 24.88
N THR A 352 41.64 -13.72 24.53
CA THR A 352 42.35 -14.59 25.49
C THR A 352 43.79 -14.13 25.78
N GLY A 353 44.28 -13.10 25.08
CA GLY A 353 45.65 -12.57 25.19
C GLY A 353 45.80 -11.36 26.14
N ILE A 354 45.97 -11.65 27.42
CA ILE A 354 46.75 -10.89 28.44
C ILE A 354 46.37 -9.42 28.73
N SER A 355 45.94 -9.23 29.99
CA SER A 355 45.54 -8.03 30.74
C SER A 355 46.57 -6.88 30.85
N GLU A 356 47.48 -6.64 29.90
CA GLU A 356 48.51 -5.58 30.05
C GLU A 356 48.67 -4.60 28.87
N LEU A 357 47.93 -4.72 27.76
CA LEU A 357 48.04 -3.75 26.64
C LEU A 357 46.72 -3.08 26.21
N ALA A 358 45.62 -3.25 26.95
CA ALA A 358 44.41 -2.45 26.75
C ALA A 358 44.54 -1.06 27.41
N VAL A 359 45.58 -0.30 27.04
CA VAL A 359 45.60 1.15 27.23
C VAL A 359 45.26 1.77 25.88
N VAL A 360 44.01 2.20 25.73
CA VAL A 360 43.63 3.17 24.72
C VAL A 360 44.40 4.45 25.03
N PRO A 361 45.28 4.99 24.14
CA PRO A 361 45.78 6.33 24.33
C PRO A 361 44.56 7.25 24.17
N ARG A 362 44.11 7.87 25.26
CA ARG A 362 43.23 9.03 25.18
C ARG A 362 43.97 10.07 24.35
N ALA A 363 43.42 10.41 23.18
CA ALA A 363 43.79 11.63 22.48
C ALA A 363 43.61 12.79 23.47
N ALA A 364 44.71 13.49 23.77
CA ALA A 364 44.69 14.71 24.56
C ALA A 364 44.73 15.90 23.60
N VAL A 365 43.62 16.63 23.59
CA VAL A 365 43.33 17.99 23.07
C VAL A 365 43.48 18.21 21.57
#